data_AF-A0A7V1QSV9-F1
#
_entry.id   AF-A0A7V1QSV9-F1
#
_cell.length_a   1.000
_cell.length_b   1.000
_cell.length_c   1.000
_cell.angle_alpha   90.00
_cell.angle_beta   90.00
_cell.angle_gamma   90.00
#
_symmetry.space_group_name_H-M   'P 1'
#
loop_
_entity.id
_entity.type
_entity.pdbx_description
1 polymer ?
#
loop_
_entity_poly.entity_id
_entity_poly.type
_entity_poly.pdbx_seq_one_letter_code
_entity_poly.pdbx_strand_id
1 'polypeptide(L)' 'MPELLTASEVARFLRVSPFAVRTWARTGRLPAVRLSPRVIRFRRADVLAAVGLPAATGQDGGSELK' A
#
# COMPACT_ATOMS: atom_id res chain seq x y z
N MET A 1 15.53 -7.33 3.47
CA MET A 1 14.28 -8.08 3.75
C MET A 1 13.10 -7.13 3.50
N PRO A 2 12.08 -7.49 2.70
CA PRO A 2 10.96 -6.60 2.45
C PRO A 2 10.09 -6.47 3.71
N GLU A 3 10.01 -5.24 4.24
CA GLU A 3 9.19 -4.95 5.42
C GLU A 3 7.72 -4.83 5.01
N LEU A 4 6.94 -5.85 5.39
CA LEU A 4 5.51 -5.94 5.13
C LEU A 4 4.72 -5.42 6.33
N LEU A 5 3.98 -4.35 6.11
CA LEU A 5 3.16 -3.68 7.12
C LEU A 5 1.70 -4.11 7.01
N THR A 6 1.02 -4.18 8.14
CA THR A 6 -0.43 -4.25 8.23
C THR A 6 -1.06 -2.89 7.98
N ALA A 7 -2.37 -2.85 7.71
CA ALA A 7 -3.09 -1.58 7.58
C ALA A 7 -2.99 -0.70 8.82
N SER A 8 -2.93 -1.31 10.02
CA SER A 8 -2.81 -0.59 11.29
C SER A 8 -1.42 0.02 11.48
N GLU A 9 -0.37 -0.67 11.04
CA GLU A 9 1.00 -0.14 11.09
C GLU A 9 1.19 1.01 10.09
N VAL A 10 0.68 0.87 8.86
CA VAL A 10 0.66 1.96 7.88
C VAL A 10 -0.13 3.16 8.43
N ALA A 11 -1.28 2.92 9.06
CA ALA A 11 -2.08 3.98 9.66
C ALA A 11 -1.33 4.72 10.76
N ARG A 12 -0.62 3.99 11.64
CA ARG A 12 0.23 4.58 12.68
C ARG A 12 1.39 5.37 12.08
N PHE A 13 2.00 4.85 11.01
CA PHE A 13 3.10 5.49 10.30
C PHE A 13 2.68 6.80 9.65
N LEU A 14 1.54 6.80 8.94
CA LEU A 14 1.01 7.95 8.22
C LEU A 14 0.11 8.87 9.07
N ARG A 15 -0.12 8.53 10.34
CA ARG A 15 -1.02 9.24 11.26
C ARG A 15 -2.47 9.38 10.74
N VAL A 16 -2.96 8.34 10.08
CA VAL A 16 -4.35 8.26 9.57
C VAL A 16 -5.13 7.12 10.22
N SER A 17 -6.41 6.97 9.89
CA SER A 17 -7.20 5.83 10.36
C SER A 17 -6.89 4.56 9.56
N PRO A 18 -6.90 3.36 10.17
CA PRO A 18 -6.79 2.09 9.45
C PRO A 18 -7.91 1.86 8.42
N PHE A 19 -9.05 2.55 8.58
CA PHE A 19 -10.14 2.54 7.61
C PHE A 19 -9.76 3.28 6.33
N ALA A 20 -9.10 4.44 6.44
CA ALA A 20 -8.59 5.19 5.29
C ALA A 20 -7.59 4.36 4.48
N VAL A 21 -6.63 3.72 5.15
CA VAL A 21 -5.63 2.83 4.51
C VAL A 21 -6.29 1.70 3.73
N ARG A 22 -7.30 1.03 4.32
CA ARG A 22 -8.06 -0.02 3.63
C ARG A 22 -8.84 0.52 2.44
N THR A 23 -9.38 1.72 2.55
CA THR A 23 -10.08 2.38 1.44
C THR A 23 -9.12 2.72 0.31
N TRP A 24 -7.92 3.24 0.59
CA TRP A 24 -6.90 3.48 -0.42
C TRP A 24 -6.43 2.21 -1.11
N ALA A 25 -6.28 1.11 -0.36
CA ALA A 25 -5.98 -0.19 -0.95
C ALA A 25 -7.10 -0.67 -1.90
N ARG A 26 -8.37 -0.50 -1.49
CA ARG A 26 -9.54 -0.89 -2.30
C ARG A 26 -9.70 -0.03 -3.55
N THR A 27 -9.35 1.26 -3.47
CA THR A 27 -9.45 2.21 -4.58
C THR A 27 -8.17 2.25 -5.44
N GLY A 28 -7.17 1.41 -5.15
CA GLY A 28 -5.91 1.36 -5.90
C GLY A 28 -4.95 2.53 -5.65
N ARG A 29 -5.24 3.42 -4.69
CA ARG A 29 -4.38 4.56 -4.34
C ARG A 29 -3.15 4.17 -3.54
N LEU A 30 -3.18 3.02 -2.89
CA LEU A 30 -2.05 2.48 -2.12
C LEU A 30 -1.81 1.03 -2.53
N PRO A 31 -0.63 0.68 -3.05
CA PRO A 31 -0.34 -0.69 -3.46
C PRO A 31 -0.40 -1.64 -2.26
N ALA A 32 -1.22 -2.69 -2.39
CA ALA A 32 -1.39 -3.72 -1.38
C ALA A 32 -1.04 -5.09 -1.96
N VAL A 33 -0.16 -5.82 -1.27
CA VAL A 33 0.18 -7.21 -1.56
C VAL A 33 -0.88 -8.10 -0.90
N ARG A 34 -1.63 -8.84 -1.70
CA ARG A 34 -2.57 -9.85 -1.20
C ARG A 34 -1.82 -11.15 -0.91
N LEU A 35 -1.73 -11.52 0.37
CA LEU A 35 -1.08 -12.76 0.80
C LEU A 35 -2.09 -13.93 0.84
N SER A 36 -3.35 -13.63 1.15
CA SER A 36 -4.46 -14.59 1.13
C SER A 36 -5.78 -13.85 0.84
N PRO A 37 -6.91 -14.55 0.63
CA PRO A 37 -8.20 -13.90 0.35
C PRO A 37 -8.63 -12.88 1.41
N ARG A 38 -8.18 -13.04 2.67
CA ARG A 38 -8.53 -12.16 3.79
C ARG A 38 -7.38 -11.29 4.29
N VAL A 39 -6.16 -11.54 3.84
CA VAL A 39 -4.95 -10.88 4.36
C VAL A 39 -4.27 -10.08 3.28
N ILE A 40 -4.18 -8.78 3.51
CA ILE A 40 -3.38 -7.84 2.73
C ILE A 40 -2.22 -7.29 3.58
N ARG A 41 -1.13 -6.95 2.90
CA ARG A 41 0.06 -6.31 3.45
C ARG A 41 0.49 -5.18 2.54
N PHE A 42 1.26 -4.26 3.10
CA PHE A 42 1.79 -3.10 2.39
C PHE A 42 3.30 -3.16 2.47
N ARG A 43 3.99 -3.06 1.32
CA ARG A 43 5.44 -2.91 1.36
C ARG A 43 5.74 -1.50 1.85
N ARG A 44 6.63 -1.36 2.84
CA ARG A 44 7.02 -0.05 3.36
C ARG A 44 7.51 0.90 2.25
N ALA A 45 8.24 0.38 1.27
CA ALA A 45 8.71 1.15 0.11
C ALA A 45 7.55 1.74 -0.70
N ASP A 46 6.54 0.93 -1.05
CA ASP A 46 5.38 1.38 -1.83
C ASP A 46 4.56 2.44 -1.07
N VAL A 47 4.44 2.27 0.25
CA VAL A 47 3.77 3.26 1.12
C VAL A 47 4.48 4.60 1.09
N LEU A 48 5.81 4.59 1.15
CA LEU A 48 6.63 5.81 1.05
C LEU A 48 6.49 6.45 -0.34
N ALA A 49 6.49 5.64 -1.40
CA ALA A 49 6.29 6.10 -2.78
C ALA A 49 4.96 6.85 -2.93
N ALA A 50 3.89 6.26 -2.40
CA ALA A 50 2.51 6.75 -2.56
C ALA A 50 2.26 8.10 -1.86
N VAL A 51 3.05 8.44 -0.82
CA VAL A 51 2.94 9.72 -0.11
C VAL A 51 3.84 10.82 -0.69
N GLY A 52 4.46 10.58 -1.85
CA GLY A 52 5.34 11.56 -2.51
C GLY A 52 6.71 11.71 -1.86
N LEU A 53 7.07 10.81 -0.94
CA LEU A 53 8.47 10.60 -0.58
C LEU A 53 9.10 9.74 -1.68
N PRO A 54 10.31 10.07 -2.19
CA PRO A 54 10.94 9.29 -3.25
C PRO A 54 11.30 7.90 -2.72
N ALA A 55 10.40 6.94 -2.89
CA ALA A 55 10.76 5.54 -2.93
C ALA A 55 11.20 5.27 -4.37
N ALA A 56 12.47 4.89 -4.53
CA ALA A 56 13.08 4.57 -5.81
C ALA A 56 12.08 3.85 -6.73
N THR A 57 11.62 4.60 -7.74
CA THR A 57 10.52 4.27 -8.64
C THR A 57 10.83 3.02 -9.44
N GLY A 58 9.86 2.11 -9.49
CA GLY A 58 9.86 0.98 -10.40
C GLY A 58 8.64 0.11 -10.20
N GLN A 59 7.45 0.62 -10.55
CA GLN A 59 6.25 -0.19 -10.82
C GLN A 59 5.33 0.58 -11.79
N ASP A 60 5.68 0.53 -13.07
CA ASP A 60 4.72 0.43 -14.16
C ASP A 60 3.98 -0.92 -14.05
N GLY A 61 2.66 -0.93 -14.19
CA GLY A 61 1.92 -2.19 -14.37
C GLY A 61 0.47 -2.16 -13.91
N GLY A 62 -0.45 -1.93 -14.86
CA GLY A 62 -1.80 -2.48 -14.77
C GLY A 62 -2.97 -1.49 -14.86
N SER A 63 -2.90 -0.51 -15.76
CA SER A 63 -4.12 -0.13 -16.49
C SER A 63 -4.27 -1.12 -17.64
N GLU A 64 -5.23 -2.03 -17.56
CA GLU A 64 -5.89 -2.52 -18.77
C GLU A 64 -7.34 -2.87 -18.44
N LEU A 65 -8.24 -2.02 -18.94
CA LEU A 65 -9.59 -2.40 -19.31
C LEU A 65 -9.51 -3.29 -20.55
N LYS A 66 -10.12 -4.48 -20.52
CA LYS A 66 -10.84 -5.04 -21.66
C LYS A 66 -11.89 -6.04 -21.19
#